data_AF-A0A372QMD0-F1
#
_entry.id   AF-A0A372QMD0-F1
#
_cell.length_a   1.000
_cell.length_b   1.000
_cell.length_c   1.000
_cell.angle_alpha   90.00
_cell.angle_beta   90.00
_cell.angle_gamma   90.00
#
_symmetry.space_group_name_H-M   'P 1'
#
loop_
_entity.id
_entity.type
_entity.pdbx_description
1 polymer ?
#
loop_
_entity_poly.entity_id
_entity_poly.type
_entity_poly.pdbx_seq_one_letter_code
_entity_poly.pdbx_strand_id
1 'polypeptide(L)'
;MTIIYATRRFSTTSISEETKLSLFTRLKSEIKDGMKRKDQLKLNVVRGILSDITYASKSTSQTTTDGVPTDQEIYATINRAIKRRQESISRFSQAGRNDLVENEQSELNILVSYLPEQMSDNEIEIEVKKFIKKFDISGMKGSKDFSRIMKEIKIDSSKAPRKLVADTVKKVLSDMNK
;
A
#
# COMPACT_ATOMS: atom_id res chain seq x y z
N MET A 1 7.48 60.09 9.70
CA MET A 1 8.45 58.99 9.89
C MET A 1 7.91 58.03 10.94
N THR A 2 7.02 57.10 10.55
CA THR A 2 6.69 55.91 11.37
C THR A 2 6.13 54.83 10.43
N ILE A 3 6.96 53.86 10.06
CA ILE A 3 6.52 52.68 9.32
C ILE A 3 6.04 51.66 10.36
N ILE A 4 4.74 51.37 10.37
CA ILE A 4 4.13 50.35 11.23
C ILE A 4 4.50 48.99 10.62
N TYR A 5 5.50 48.32 11.18
CA TYR A 5 5.79 46.92 10.86
C TYR A 5 4.70 46.05 11.49
N ALA A 6 3.77 45.56 10.67
CA ALA A 6 2.84 44.50 11.05
C ALA A 6 3.65 43.21 11.29
N THR A 7 4.00 42.95 12.54
CA THR A 7 4.58 41.67 12.96
C THR A 7 3.50 40.60 12.79
N ARG A 8 3.62 39.82 11.72
CA ARG A 8 2.77 38.66 11.46
C ARG A 8 3.04 37.64 12.57
N ARG A 9 2.20 37.67 13.61
CA ARG A 9 2.23 36.75 14.75
C ARG A 9 1.86 35.37 14.24
N PHE A 10 2.85 34.56 13.85
CA PHE A 10 2.66 33.14 13.59
C PHE A 10 2.27 32.50 14.92
N SER A 11 0.98 32.19 15.04
CA SER A 11 0.44 31.36 16.10
C SER A 11 1.15 30.01 16.04
N THR A 12 1.91 29.70 17.08
CA THR A 12 2.45 28.36 17.31
C THR A 12 1.29 27.45 17.69
N THR A 13 0.55 26.96 16.69
CA THR A 13 -0.28 25.78 16.85
C THR A 13 0.66 24.62 17.08
N SER A 14 0.80 24.27 18.36
CA SER A 14 1.12 22.94 18.90
C SER A 14 2.01 22.07 18.02
N ILE A 15 3.29 22.05 18.37
CA ILE A 15 4.27 21.00 18.05
C ILE A 15 3.78 19.72 18.76
N SER A 16 2.74 19.09 18.22
CA SER A 16 2.15 17.85 18.73
C SER A 16 1.63 16.95 17.61
N GLU A 17 2.23 17.01 16.42
CA GLU A 17 2.19 15.94 15.44
C GLU A 17 3.63 15.59 15.09
N GLU A 18 4.13 14.57 15.79
CA GLU A 18 5.33 13.84 15.42
C GLU A 18 5.35 13.65 13.90
N THR A 19 6.38 14.18 13.24
CA THR A 19 6.54 14.14 11.79
C THR A 19 6.53 12.70 11.31
N LYS A 20 5.36 12.22 10.88
CA LYS A 20 5.25 11.00 10.08
C LYS A 20 6.04 11.25 8.80
N LEU A 21 7.31 10.83 8.75
CA LEU A 21 8.09 10.88 7.53
C LEU A 21 7.30 10.15 6.45
N SER A 22 7.00 10.84 5.35
CA SER A 22 6.39 10.20 4.18
C SER A 22 7.22 8.99 3.78
N LEU A 23 6.54 7.92 3.38
CA LEU A 23 7.17 6.69 2.94
C LEU A 23 8.18 6.94 1.80
N PHE A 24 7.92 7.94 0.95
CA PHE A 24 8.83 8.38 -0.09
C PHE A 24 10.18 8.85 0.46
N THR A 25 10.16 9.65 1.53
CA THR A 25 11.37 10.14 2.20
C THR A 25 12.12 8.99 2.87
N ARG A 26 11.40 8.03 3.48
CA ARG A 26 11.99 6.81 4.06
C ARG A 26 12.68 5.94 3.00
N LEU A 27 12.06 5.75 1.83
CA LEU A 27 12.68 5.00 0.72
C LEU A 27 13.96 5.69 0.22
N LYS A 28 13.97 7.02 0.13
CA LYS A 28 15.17 7.79 -0.24
C LYS A 28 16.29 7.70 0.80
N SER A 29 15.98 7.71 2.11
CA SER A 29 16.99 7.54 3.15
C SER A 29 17.57 6.13 3.14
N GLU A 30 16.75 5.11 2.89
CA GLU A 30 17.19 3.71 2.79
C GLU A 30 18.18 3.45 1.66
N ILE A 31 18.12 4.21 0.56
CA ILE A 31 19.17 4.15 -0.47
C ILE A 31 20.51 4.61 0.11
N LYS A 32 20.55 5.73 0.84
CA LYS A 32 21.79 6.23 1.44
C LYS A 32 22.34 5.24 2.46
N ASP A 33 21.46 4.67 3.28
CA ASP A 33 21.89 3.70 4.29
C ASP A 33 22.29 2.35 3.68
N GLY A 34 21.61 1.91 2.63
CA GLY A 34 22.00 0.74 1.84
C GLY A 34 23.38 0.88 1.22
N MET A 35 23.74 2.09 0.74
CA MET A 35 25.10 2.38 0.25
C MET A 35 26.16 2.26 1.35
N LYS A 36 25.85 2.75 2.56
CA LYS A 36 26.77 2.63 3.71
C LYS A 36 26.95 1.19 4.16
N ARG A 37 25.86 0.41 4.22
CA ARG A 37 25.86 -1.00 4.64
C ARG A 37 26.34 -1.96 3.56
N LYS A 38 26.54 -1.49 2.33
CA LYS A 38 26.87 -2.31 1.14
C LYS A 38 25.85 -3.43 0.88
N ASP A 39 24.60 -3.20 1.25
CA ASP A 39 23.49 -4.14 1.03
C ASP A 39 22.97 -3.97 -0.41
N GLN A 40 23.60 -4.69 -1.33
CA GLN A 40 23.33 -4.56 -2.76
C GLN A 40 21.91 -5.02 -3.13
N LEU A 41 21.40 -6.05 -2.44
CA LEU A 41 20.07 -6.61 -2.70
C LEU A 41 19.00 -5.58 -2.32
N LYS A 42 19.06 -5.04 -1.10
CA LYS A 42 18.13 -4.00 -0.66
C LYS A 42 18.23 -2.75 -1.53
N LEU A 43 19.44 -2.34 -1.90
CA LEU A 43 19.65 -1.20 -2.80
C LEU A 43 18.96 -1.36 -4.14
N ASN A 44 19.11 -2.52 -4.78
CA ASN A 44 18.52 -2.79 -6.08
C ASN A 44 17.00 -2.77 -6.01
N VAL A 45 16.42 -3.41 -4.98
CA VAL A 45 14.98 -3.43 -4.74
C VAL A 45 14.43 -2.02 -4.51
N VAL A 46 15.02 -1.26 -3.57
CA VAL A 46 14.54 0.08 -3.21
C VAL A 46 14.69 1.07 -4.37
N ARG A 47 15.79 1.01 -5.14
CA ARG A 47 15.94 1.85 -6.35
C ARG A 47 14.90 1.50 -7.41
N GLY A 48 14.66 0.20 -7.64
CA GLY A 48 13.65 -0.26 -8.59
C GLY A 48 12.25 0.25 -8.24
N ILE A 49 11.84 0.14 -6.98
CA ILE A 49 10.56 0.70 -6.51
C ILE A 49 10.51 2.21 -6.72
N LEU A 50 11.58 2.93 -6.39
CA LEU A 50 11.59 4.40 -6.55
C LEU A 50 11.42 4.82 -8.01
N SER A 51 12.02 4.08 -8.94
CA SER A 51 11.81 4.25 -10.37
C SER A 51 10.36 3.94 -10.77
N ASP A 52 9.79 2.83 -10.28
CA ASP A 52 8.39 2.46 -10.54
C ASP A 52 7.41 3.52 -10.01
N ILE A 53 7.66 4.08 -8.82
CA ILE A 53 6.87 5.17 -8.23
C ILE A 53 6.95 6.43 -9.10
N THR A 54 8.17 6.81 -9.51
CA THR A 54 8.39 8.01 -10.34
C THR A 54 7.75 7.85 -11.73
N TYR A 55 7.70 6.63 -12.25
CA TYR A 55 7.00 6.32 -13.49
C TYR A 55 5.48 6.41 -13.30
N ALA A 56 4.95 5.81 -12.24
CA ALA A 56 3.53 5.86 -11.90
C ALA A 56 3.02 7.30 -11.70
N SER A 57 3.81 8.15 -11.03
CA SER A 57 3.48 9.56 -10.77
C SER A 57 3.51 10.44 -12.02
N LYS A 58 4.24 10.03 -13.08
CA LYS A 58 4.21 10.71 -14.39
C LYS A 58 3.02 10.27 -15.25
N SER A 59 2.60 9.01 -15.11
CA SER A 59 1.48 8.46 -15.89
C SER A 59 0.11 8.88 -15.35
N THR A 60 0.03 9.17 -14.06
CA THR A 60 -1.21 9.58 -13.40
C THR A 60 -1.19 11.10 -13.28
N SER A 61 -2.11 11.81 -13.94
CA SER A 61 -2.28 13.27 -13.83
C SER A 61 -2.73 13.75 -12.43
N GLN A 62 -2.60 12.90 -11.41
CA GLN A 62 -2.95 13.12 -10.00
C GLN A 62 -1.72 13.42 -9.16
N THR A 63 -0.65 13.96 -9.75
CA THR A 63 0.38 14.60 -8.95
C THR A 63 -0.27 15.73 -8.16
N THR A 64 -0.13 15.66 -6.84
CA THR A 64 -0.37 16.80 -5.96
C THR A 64 0.34 18.04 -6.52
N THR A 65 -0.10 19.24 -6.14
CA THR A 65 0.45 20.53 -6.59
C THR A 65 1.99 20.65 -6.50
N ASP A 66 2.66 19.76 -5.75
CA ASP A 66 4.10 19.73 -5.50
C ASP A 66 4.86 18.54 -6.13
N GLY A 67 4.18 17.67 -6.90
CA GLY A 67 4.84 16.56 -7.61
C GLY A 67 5.31 15.40 -6.73
N VAL A 68 4.88 15.33 -5.46
CA VAL A 68 5.24 14.28 -4.51
C VAL A 68 4.15 13.19 -4.50
N PRO A 69 4.51 11.91 -4.73
CA PRO A 69 3.55 10.81 -4.69
C PRO A 69 3.03 10.59 -3.27
N THR A 70 1.74 10.27 -3.18
CA THR A 70 1.06 10.02 -1.91
C THR A 70 1.46 8.64 -1.37
N ASP A 71 1.51 8.46 -0.04
CA ASP A 71 1.84 7.17 0.56
C ASP A 71 0.95 6.03 0.03
N GLN A 72 -0.33 6.30 -0.28
CA GLN A 72 -1.25 5.33 -0.89
C GLN A 72 -0.80 4.84 -2.28
N GLU A 73 -0.28 5.73 -3.12
CA GLU A 73 0.22 5.40 -4.46
C GLU A 73 1.51 4.57 -4.36
N ILE A 74 2.34 4.88 -3.36
CA ILE A 74 3.55 4.13 -3.07
C ILE A 74 3.20 2.71 -2.61
N TYR A 75 2.25 2.55 -1.69
CA TYR A 75 1.77 1.23 -1.28
C TYR A 75 1.17 0.44 -2.46
N ALA A 76 0.40 1.09 -3.33
CA ALA A 76 -0.13 0.44 -4.54
C ALA A 76 1.00 -0.06 -5.46
N THR A 77 2.06 0.73 -5.63
CA THR A 77 3.23 0.36 -6.42
C THR A 77 4.00 -0.81 -5.80
N ILE A 78 4.23 -0.80 -4.48
CA ILE A 78 4.87 -1.89 -3.75
C ILE A 78 4.04 -3.18 -3.86
N ASN A 79 2.72 -3.10 -3.68
CA ASN A 79 1.82 -4.25 -3.85
C ASN A 79 1.89 -4.86 -5.26
N ARG A 80 2.00 -4.02 -6.30
CA ARG A 80 2.19 -4.50 -7.68
C ARG A 80 3.53 -5.20 -7.84
N ALA A 81 4.60 -4.66 -7.25
CA ALA A 81 5.91 -5.30 -7.26
C ALA A 81 5.90 -6.66 -6.55
N ILE A 82 5.26 -6.77 -5.38
CA ILE A 82 5.10 -8.04 -4.65
C ILE A 82 4.40 -9.08 -5.50
N LYS A 83 3.28 -8.72 -6.15
CA LYS A 83 2.55 -9.64 -7.03
C LYS A 83 3.42 -10.16 -8.17
N ARG A 84 4.22 -9.30 -8.79
CA ARG A 84 5.19 -9.69 -9.84
C ARG A 84 6.22 -10.70 -9.30
N ARG A 85 6.74 -10.49 -8.09
CA ARG A 85 7.68 -11.42 -7.44
C ARG A 85 7.04 -12.76 -7.09
N GLN A 86 5.81 -12.78 -6.58
CA GLN A 86 5.06 -14.02 -6.33
C GLN A 86 4.83 -14.82 -7.63
N GLU A 87 4.47 -14.13 -8.73
CA GLU A 87 4.30 -14.77 -10.03
C GLU A 87 5.63 -15.33 -10.57
N SER A 88 6.74 -14.59 -10.42
CA SER A 88 8.08 -15.08 -10.78
C SER A 88 8.51 -16.29 -9.95
N ILE A 89 8.32 -16.26 -8.63
CA ILE A 89 8.61 -17.38 -7.71
C ILE A 89 7.86 -18.64 -8.16
N SER A 90 6.56 -18.51 -8.44
CA SER A 90 5.74 -19.62 -8.93
C SER A 90 6.29 -20.21 -10.24
N ARG A 91 6.65 -19.35 -11.19
CA ARG A 91 7.22 -19.78 -12.49
C ARG A 91 8.59 -20.43 -12.35
N PHE A 92 9.48 -19.88 -11.53
CA PHE A 92 10.82 -20.44 -11.32
C PHE A 92 10.78 -21.75 -10.54
N SER A 93 9.88 -21.85 -9.57
CA SER A 93 9.61 -23.11 -8.85
C SER A 93 9.11 -24.19 -9.79
N GLN A 94 8.16 -23.88 -10.69
CA GLN A 94 7.69 -24.81 -11.72
C GLN A 94 8.81 -25.23 -12.69
N ALA A 95 9.76 -24.34 -12.98
CA ALA A 95 10.91 -24.61 -13.82
C ALA A 95 12.09 -25.31 -13.09
N GLY A 96 11.95 -25.62 -11.79
CA GLY A 96 13.01 -26.26 -10.99
C GLY A 96 14.22 -25.38 -10.70
N ARG A 97 14.10 -24.05 -10.88
CA ARG A 97 15.19 -23.07 -10.69
C ARG A 97 15.15 -22.48 -9.28
N ASN A 98 15.52 -23.31 -8.29
CA ASN A 98 15.48 -22.92 -6.88
C ASN A 98 16.42 -21.74 -6.54
N ASP A 99 17.52 -21.60 -7.27
CA ASP A 99 18.43 -20.46 -7.17
C ASP A 99 17.72 -19.12 -7.43
N LEU A 100 16.83 -19.09 -8.42
CA LEU A 100 16.04 -17.90 -8.75
C LEU A 100 14.89 -17.70 -7.77
N VAL A 101 14.31 -18.79 -7.24
CA VAL A 101 13.27 -18.73 -6.21
C VAL A 101 13.80 -18.05 -4.94
N GLU A 102 14.98 -18.45 -4.45
CA GLU A 102 15.59 -17.87 -3.25
C GLU A 102 15.89 -16.37 -3.41
N ASN A 103 16.37 -15.97 -4.59
CA ASN A 103 16.62 -14.57 -4.91
C ASN A 103 15.32 -13.75 -4.91
N GLU A 104 14.29 -14.21 -5.61
CA GLU A 104 13.00 -13.52 -5.68
C GLU A 104 12.30 -13.48 -4.31
N GLN A 105 12.44 -14.53 -3.50
CA GLN A 105 11.90 -14.58 -2.14
C GLN A 105 12.60 -13.57 -1.22
N SER A 106 13.92 -13.41 -1.37
CA SER A 106 14.69 -12.41 -0.65
C SER A 106 14.24 -10.99 -1.00
N GLU A 107 14.03 -10.70 -2.29
CA GLU A 107 13.49 -9.42 -2.72
C GLU A 107 12.06 -9.19 -2.19
N LEU A 108 11.21 -10.22 -2.23
CA LEU A 108 9.84 -10.16 -1.73
C LEU A 108 9.82 -9.79 -0.24
N ASN A 109 10.66 -10.41 0.57
CA ASN A 109 10.74 -10.12 2.01
C ASN A 109 11.10 -8.66 2.27
N ILE A 110 12.01 -8.09 1.48
CA ILE A 110 12.35 -6.66 1.56
C ILE A 110 11.15 -5.78 1.20
N LEU A 111 10.43 -6.10 0.13
CA LEU A 111 9.24 -5.35 -0.28
C LEU A 111 8.16 -5.35 0.82
N VAL A 112 7.91 -6.50 1.43
CA VAL A 112 6.91 -6.67 2.50
C VAL A 112 7.27 -5.81 3.72
N SER A 113 8.55 -5.64 4.04
CA SER A 113 9.00 -4.79 5.16
C SER A 113 8.66 -3.31 5.04
N TYR A 114 8.29 -2.85 3.84
CA TYR A 114 7.86 -1.48 3.56
C TYR A 114 6.35 -1.29 3.57
N LEU A 115 5.58 -2.37 3.62
CA LEU A 115 4.13 -2.30 3.80
C LEU A 115 3.78 -2.20 5.29
N PRO A 116 2.66 -1.57 5.64
CA PRO A 116 2.07 -1.76 6.96
C PRO A 116 1.67 -3.23 7.11
N GLU A 117 1.53 -3.67 8.35
CA GLU A 117 1.03 -4.99 8.70
C GLU A 117 -0.23 -5.30 7.87
N GLN A 118 -0.12 -6.32 7.02
CA GLN A 118 -1.22 -6.75 6.17
C GLN A 118 -2.22 -7.49 7.04
N MET A 119 -3.50 -7.24 6.82
CA MET A 119 -4.54 -8.05 7.44
C MET A 119 -4.47 -9.46 6.87
N SER A 120 -4.56 -10.46 7.73
CA SER A 120 -4.70 -11.85 7.30
C SER A 120 -6.04 -12.07 6.59
N ASP A 121 -6.13 -13.11 5.76
CA ASP A 121 -7.39 -13.47 5.07
C ASP A 121 -8.56 -13.64 6.05
N ASN A 122 -8.28 -14.21 7.24
CA ASN A 122 -9.27 -14.37 8.31
C ASN A 122 -9.72 -13.04 8.91
N GLU A 123 -8.80 -12.10 9.13
CA GLU A 123 -9.14 -10.77 9.65
C GLU A 123 -9.95 -9.96 8.63
N ILE A 124 -9.61 -10.06 7.34
CA ILE A 124 -10.39 -9.48 6.25
C ILE A 124 -11.81 -10.07 6.27
N GLU A 125 -11.93 -11.39 6.37
CA GLU A 125 -13.23 -12.06 6.40
C GLU A 125 -14.06 -11.64 7.63
N ILE A 126 -13.45 -11.53 8.80
CA ILE A 126 -14.10 -11.06 10.03
C ILE A 126 -14.56 -9.61 9.87
N GLU A 127 -13.73 -8.73 9.34
CA GLU A 127 -14.05 -7.32 9.17
C GLU A 127 -15.18 -7.12 8.15
N VAL A 128 -15.14 -7.89 7.05
CA VAL A 128 -16.22 -7.95 6.04
C VAL A 128 -17.53 -8.46 6.67
N LYS A 129 -17.49 -9.54 7.44
CA LYS A 129 -18.68 -10.10 8.13
C LYS A 129 -19.27 -9.12 9.14
N LYS A 130 -18.42 -8.45 9.94
CA LYS A 130 -18.84 -7.39 10.87
C LYS A 130 -19.51 -6.24 10.12
N PHE A 131 -18.93 -5.84 9.00
CA PHE A 131 -19.48 -4.78 8.15
C PHE A 131 -20.86 -5.16 7.62
N ILE A 132 -20.98 -6.34 7.00
CA ILE A 132 -22.27 -6.84 6.44
C ILE A 132 -23.35 -6.91 7.52
N LYS A 133 -23.01 -7.40 8.73
CA LYS A 133 -23.94 -7.43 9.87
C LYS A 133 -24.33 -6.04 10.37
N LYS A 134 -23.37 -5.12 10.49
CA LYS A 134 -23.61 -3.76 11.02
C LYS A 134 -24.56 -2.95 10.14
N PHE A 135 -24.48 -3.15 8.83
CA PHE A 135 -25.31 -2.44 7.86
C PHE A 135 -26.58 -3.21 7.48
N ASP A 136 -26.88 -4.31 8.20
CA ASP A 136 -27.97 -5.25 7.94
C ASP A 136 -28.15 -5.58 6.45
N ILE A 137 -27.03 -5.87 5.80
CA ILE A 137 -26.98 -6.15 4.36
C ILE A 137 -27.44 -7.61 4.08
N SER A 138 -28.10 -8.24 5.05
CA SER A 138 -28.40 -9.68 5.17
C SER A 138 -29.33 -10.26 4.10
N GLY A 139 -29.75 -9.48 3.09
CA GLY A 139 -30.66 -9.93 2.02
C GLY A 139 -30.32 -9.39 0.62
N MET A 140 -29.17 -8.76 0.47
CA MET A 140 -28.78 -8.09 -0.76
C MET A 140 -28.24 -9.07 -1.83
N LYS A 141 -28.93 -9.13 -2.98
CA LYS A 141 -28.60 -10.00 -4.11
C LYS A 141 -28.27 -9.16 -5.34
N GLY A 142 -26.98 -8.95 -5.60
CA GLY A 142 -26.52 -8.49 -6.92
C GLY A 142 -25.33 -7.55 -6.93
N SER A 143 -24.94 -7.15 -8.14
CA SER A 143 -23.78 -6.30 -8.44
C SER A 143 -23.86 -4.90 -7.78
N LYS A 144 -25.07 -4.38 -7.56
CA LYS A 144 -25.31 -3.10 -6.89
C LYS A 144 -24.88 -3.12 -5.42
N ASP A 145 -25.05 -4.26 -4.77
CA ASP A 145 -24.82 -4.42 -3.33
C ASP A 145 -23.34 -4.64 -3.03
N PHE A 146 -22.68 -5.44 -3.88
CA PHE A 146 -21.23 -5.54 -3.89
C PHE A 146 -20.57 -4.16 -4.05
N SER A 147 -21.08 -3.33 -4.97
CA SER A 147 -20.55 -1.98 -5.20
C SER A 147 -20.76 -1.06 -4.00
N ARG A 148 -21.89 -1.22 -3.29
CA ARG A 148 -22.18 -0.48 -2.05
C ARG A 148 -21.22 -0.90 -0.93
N ILE A 149 -21.08 -2.20 -0.68
CA ILE A 149 -20.15 -2.75 0.33
C ILE A 149 -18.72 -2.26 0.04
N MET A 150 -18.25 -2.35 -1.21
CA MET A 150 -16.91 -1.91 -1.60
C MET A 150 -16.67 -0.41 -1.48
N LYS A 151 -17.73 0.43 -1.53
CA LYS A 151 -17.63 1.88 -1.33
C LYS A 151 -17.60 2.26 0.15
N GLU A 152 -18.26 1.45 0.96
CA GLU A 152 -18.62 1.78 2.34
C GLU A 152 -17.66 1.08 3.33
N ILE A 153 -17.07 -0.06 2.92
CA ILE A 153 -15.97 -0.73 3.62
C ILE A 153 -14.69 0.11 3.51
N LYS A 154 -14.21 0.60 4.66
CA LYS A 154 -13.01 1.43 4.75
C LYS A 154 -11.79 0.58 5.13
N ILE A 155 -11.49 -0.43 4.33
CA ILE A 155 -10.20 -1.13 4.45
C ILE A 155 -9.19 -0.35 3.63
N ASP A 156 -8.14 0.13 4.29
CA ASP A 156 -7.04 0.84 3.63
C ASP A 156 -6.44 -0.05 2.55
N SER A 157 -6.28 0.48 1.33
CA SER A 157 -5.63 -0.22 0.22
C SER A 157 -4.17 -0.61 0.50
N SER A 158 -3.58 -0.02 1.55
CA SER A 158 -2.26 -0.34 2.06
C SER A 158 -2.23 -1.58 2.95
N LYS A 159 -3.34 -1.93 3.62
CA LYS A 159 -3.43 -3.07 4.55
C LYS A 159 -3.97 -4.35 3.92
N ALA A 160 -4.72 -4.20 2.83
CA ALA A 160 -5.18 -5.34 2.05
C ALA A 160 -5.30 -4.96 0.56
N PRO A 161 -4.86 -5.83 -0.36
CA PRO A 161 -5.12 -5.67 -1.78
C PRO A 161 -6.61 -5.59 -2.06
N ARG A 162 -7.04 -4.57 -2.81
CA ARG A 162 -8.45 -4.35 -3.16
C ARG A 162 -9.10 -5.56 -3.84
N LYS A 163 -8.30 -6.36 -4.56
CA LYS A 163 -8.75 -7.62 -5.18
C LYS A 163 -9.09 -8.69 -4.13
N LEU A 164 -8.27 -8.87 -3.10
CA LEU A 164 -8.53 -9.83 -2.03
C LEU A 164 -9.78 -9.44 -1.22
N VAL A 165 -9.95 -8.15 -0.93
CA VAL A 165 -11.18 -7.65 -0.28
C VAL A 165 -12.41 -7.91 -1.17
N ALA A 166 -12.30 -7.68 -2.48
CA ALA A 166 -13.39 -7.97 -3.41
C ALA A 166 -13.76 -9.47 -3.46
N ASP A 167 -12.77 -10.34 -3.50
CA ASP A 167 -12.97 -11.79 -3.60
C ASP A 167 -13.53 -12.35 -2.28
N THR A 168 -13.06 -11.85 -1.13
CA THR A 168 -13.61 -12.22 0.20
C THR A 168 -15.04 -11.73 0.38
N VAL A 169 -15.38 -10.51 -0.03
CA VAL A 169 -16.77 -10.01 0.00
C VAL A 169 -17.69 -10.90 -0.84
N LYS A 170 -17.27 -11.28 -2.06
CA LYS A 170 -18.07 -12.19 -2.91
C LYS A 170 -18.27 -13.57 -2.26
N LYS A 171 -17.22 -14.12 -1.67
CA LYS A 171 -17.26 -15.40 -0.95
C LYS A 171 -18.26 -15.34 0.21
N VAL A 172 -18.14 -14.34 1.08
CA VAL A 172 -19.03 -14.15 2.24
C VAL A 172 -20.49 -13.96 1.81
N LEU A 173 -20.74 -13.16 0.77
CA LEU A 173 -22.10 -12.99 0.22
C LEU A 173 -22.65 -14.29 -0.38
N SER A 174 -21.82 -15.10 -1.04
CA SER A 174 -22.26 -16.40 -1.57
C SER A 174 -22.58 -17.39 -0.45
N ASP A 175 -21.79 -17.41 0.62
CA ASP A 175 -21.96 -18.31 1.75
C ASP A 175 -23.21 -17.95 2.58
N MET A 176 -23.58 -16.67 2.66
CA MET A 176 -24.82 -16.22 3.33
C MET A 176 -26.09 -16.48 2.52
N ASN A 177 -25.97 -16.71 1.21
CA ASN A 177 -27.10 -16.95 0.31
C ASN A 177 -27.36 -18.44 0.02
N LYS A 178 -26.55 -19.33 0.57
CA LYS A 178 -26.81 -20.78 0.64
C LYS A 178 -27.65 -21.10 1.86
#